data_AF-X1NZ49-F1
#
_entry.id   AF-X1NZ49-F1
#
_cell.length_a   1.000
_cell.length_b   1.000
_cell.length_c   1.000
_cell.angle_alpha   90.00
_cell.angle_beta   90.00
_cell.angle_gamma   90.00
#
_symmetry.space_group_name_H-M   'P 1'
#
loop_
_entity.id
_entity.type
_entity.pdbx_description
1 polymer ?
#
loop_
_entity_poly.entity_id
_entity_poly.type
_entity_poly.pdbx_seq_one_letter_code
_entity_poly.pdbx_strand_id
1 'polypeptide(L)'
;FENELEIQLNLQPGIVSQEKITEAIIDSYPELTDFLGGIKIECKIEKSATAEDIRRRLADLRFKPDMRSLNWYLYEILGSDLNPMKPEQSANSFVYLSAEPEAGYRELSEDEWAQFVENESAKVLAATRLETSLPRVTQIDPSIGAEAKTRALIAIVLSLFAIVTYIWVFLIAKATVSTVCWPDLLKVRVTEVLFVSVVLISYCLPDFPML
;
A
#
# COMPACT_ATOMS: atom_id res chain seq x y z
N PHE A 1 -15.62 -17.84 5.52
CA PHE A 1 -15.83 -17.77 4.07
C PHE A 1 -14.67 -16.97 3.51
N GLU A 2 -13.56 -17.60 3.11
CA GLU A 2 -12.26 -16.91 2.92
C GLU A 2 -11.55 -17.23 1.59
N ASN A 3 -12.25 -17.81 0.61
CA ASN A 3 -11.63 -18.25 -0.65
C ASN A 3 -12.52 -18.06 -1.89
N GLU A 4 -13.43 -17.08 -1.87
CA GLU A 4 -14.05 -16.64 -3.13
C GLU A 4 -13.11 -15.62 -3.77
N LEU A 5 -12.26 -16.12 -4.67
CA LEU A 5 -11.48 -15.27 -5.55
C LEU A 5 -12.47 -14.39 -6.33
N GLU A 6 -12.45 -13.08 -6.08
CA GLU A 6 -13.21 -12.12 -6.88
C GLU A 6 -12.65 -12.14 -8.30
N ILE A 7 -13.28 -12.93 -9.17
CA ILE A 7 -12.99 -12.95 -10.59
C ILE A 7 -13.53 -11.65 -11.18
N GLN A 8 -12.65 -10.74 -11.61
CA GLN A 8 -13.10 -9.58 -12.36
C GLN A 8 -13.45 -10.02 -13.77
N LEU A 9 -14.74 -9.88 -14.10
CA LEU A 9 -15.25 -10.14 -15.45
C LEU A 9 -15.17 -8.86 -16.28
N ASN A 10 -15.05 -9.01 -17.61
CA ASN A 10 -15.18 -7.90 -18.55
C ASN A 10 -16.61 -7.37 -18.44
N LEU A 11 -16.68 -6.05 -18.26
CA LEU A 11 -17.93 -5.34 -18.04
C LEU A 11 -18.62 -4.90 -19.34
N GLN A 12 -17.97 -5.13 -20.49
CA GLN A 12 -18.41 -4.78 -21.85
C GLN A 12 -18.79 -3.29 -21.96
N PRO A 13 -17.80 -2.38 -21.85
CA PRO A 13 -18.06 -0.95 -21.89
C PRO A 13 -18.49 -0.47 -23.27
N GLY A 14 -19.47 0.42 -23.30
CA GLY A 14 -19.80 1.29 -24.43
C GLY A 14 -19.66 2.74 -24.02
N ILE A 15 -18.84 3.51 -24.73
CA ILE A 15 -18.77 4.97 -24.53
C ILE A 15 -20.03 5.57 -25.16
N VAL A 16 -20.79 6.32 -24.36
CA VAL A 16 -22.06 6.94 -24.76
C VAL A 16 -21.83 8.38 -25.21
N SER A 17 -21.05 9.15 -24.46
CA SER A 17 -20.75 10.54 -24.76
C SER A 17 -19.31 10.90 -24.36
N GLN A 18 -18.71 11.81 -25.12
CA GLN A 18 -17.44 12.46 -24.83
C GLN A 18 -17.64 13.96 -25.01
N GLU A 19 -17.57 14.71 -23.92
CA GLU A 19 -17.84 16.15 -23.90
C GLU A 19 -16.71 16.89 -23.21
N LYS A 20 -16.35 18.06 -23.76
CA LYS A 20 -15.40 18.97 -23.12
C LYS A 20 -16.08 19.70 -21.97
N ILE A 21 -15.38 19.83 -20.84
CA ILE A 21 -15.87 20.57 -19.67
C ILE A 21 -15.62 22.06 -19.91
N THR A 22 -16.69 22.77 -20.27
CA THR A 22 -16.69 24.23 -20.46
C THR A 22 -17.25 24.96 -19.24
N GLU A 23 -17.01 26.27 -19.15
CA GLU A 23 -17.54 27.14 -18.09
C GLU A 23 -19.06 26.98 -17.89
N ALA A 24 -19.83 26.79 -18.97
CA ALA A 24 -21.28 26.58 -18.89
C ALA A 24 -21.71 25.34 -18.07
N ILE A 25 -20.87 24.30 -18.02
CA ILE A 25 -21.13 23.10 -17.21
C ILE A 25 -20.77 23.39 -15.75
N ILE A 26 -19.71 24.15 -15.51
CA ILE A 26 -19.27 24.55 -14.15
C ILE A 26 -20.28 25.49 -13.50
N ASP A 27 -20.92 26.38 -14.28
CA ASP A 27 -22.01 27.23 -13.79
C ASP A 27 -23.19 26.41 -13.24
N SER A 28 -23.39 25.20 -13.77
CA SER A 28 -24.42 24.27 -13.32
C SER A 28 -23.95 23.36 -12.18
N TYR A 29 -22.64 23.05 -12.14
CA TYR A 29 -22.00 22.13 -11.20
C TYR A 29 -20.65 22.70 -10.72
N PRO A 30 -20.64 23.55 -9.68
CA PRO A 30 -19.43 24.25 -9.22
C PRO A 30 -18.36 23.29 -8.68
N GLU A 31 -18.72 22.09 -8.27
CA GLU A 31 -17.78 21.02 -7.89
C GLU A 31 -16.83 20.59 -9.02
N LEU A 32 -17.16 20.89 -10.28
CA LEU A 32 -16.34 20.55 -11.44
C LEU A 32 -15.29 21.59 -11.79
N THR A 33 -15.11 22.62 -10.96
CA THR A 33 -14.16 23.72 -11.21
C THR A 33 -12.73 23.20 -11.40
N ASP A 34 -12.32 22.19 -10.65
CA ASP A 34 -10.98 21.58 -10.73
C ASP A 34 -10.76 20.83 -12.06
N PHE A 35 -11.82 20.54 -12.81
CA PHE A 35 -11.80 19.85 -14.10
C PHE A 35 -12.03 20.78 -15.30
N LEU A 36 -11.92 22.10 -15.12
CA LEU A 36 -12.06 23.07 -16.21
C LEU A 36 -11.09 22.75 -17.37
N GLY A 37 -11.62 22.71 -18.59
CA GLY A 37 -10.84 22.37 -19.78
C GLY A 37 -10.57 20.87 -19.93
N GLY A 38 -11.05 20.04 -19.01
CA GLY A 38 -10.96 18.59 -19.05
C GLY A 38 -12.03 17.92 -19.93
N ILE A 39 -12.06 16.59 -19.87
CA ILE A 39 -13.01 15.75 -20.60
C ILE A 39 -13.96 15.05 -19.62
N LYS A 40 -15.23 15.02 -20.01
CA LYS A 40 -16.29 14.20 -19.43
C LYS A 40 -16.58 13.04 -20.37
N ILE A 41 -16.33 11.81 -19.90
CA ILE A 41 -16.61 10.57 -20.62
C ILE A 41 -17.74 9.86 -19.91
N GLU A 42 -18.88 9.73 -20.57
CA GLU A 42 -19.98 8.91 -20.08
C GLU A 42 -19.83 7.50 -20.64
N CYS A 43 -19.69 6.52 -19.73
CA CYS A 43 -19.54 5.12 -20.09
C CYS A 43 -20.73 4.32 -19.57
N LYS A 44 -21.35 3.55 -20.46
CA LYS A 44 -22.35 2.55 -20.12
C LYS A 44 -21.68 1.19 -20.02
N ILE A 45 -22.13 0.42 -19.03
CA ILE A 45 -21.64 -0.89 -18.69
C ILE A 45 -22.81 -1.87 -18.74
N GLU A 46 -22.62 -3.05 -19.35
CA GLU A 46 -23.66 -4.09 -19.36
C GLU A 46 -23.72 -4.87 -18.03
N LYS A 47 -22.57 -5.14 -17.41
CA LYS A 47 -22.49 -5.77 -16.09
C LYS A 47 -22.37 -4.72 -15.01
N SER A 48 -23.37 -4.66 -14.13
CA SER A 48 -23.36 -3.74 -12.99
C SER A 48 -22.09 -3.92 -12.16
N ALA A 49 -21.41 -2.81 -11.89
CA ALA A 49 -20.20 -2.76 -11.06
C ALA A 49 -20.36 -1.66 -10.02
N THR A 50 -19.74 -1.85 -8.85
CA THR A 50 -19.73 -0.80 -7.82
C THR A 50 -18.72 0.29 -8.16
N ALA A 51 -18.89 1.48 -7.59
CA ALA A 51 -17.92 2.57 -7.78
C ALA A 51 -16.51 2.18 -7.30
N GLU A 52 -16.41 1.40 -6.22
CA GLU A 52 -15.13 0.89 -5.73
C GLU A 52 -14.52 -0.14 -6.68
N ASP A 53 -15.33 -1.01 -7.31
CA ASP A 53 -14.82 -1.94 -8.31
C ASP A 53 -14.20 -1.21 -9.50
N ILE A 54 -14.85 -0.15 -9.97
CA ILE A 54 -14.35 0.66 -11.10
C ILE A 54 -13.06 1.37 -10.69
N ARG A 55 -13.02 2.01 -9.51
CA ARG A 55 -11.80 2.64 -8.98
C ARG A 55 -10.65 1.66 -8.83
N ARG A 56 -10.93 0.47 -8.29
CA ARG A 56 -9.96 -0.61 -8.14
C ARG A 56 -9.44 -1.08 -9.48
N ARG A 57 -10.30 -1.24 -10.49
CA ARG A 57 -9.88 -1.59 -11.87
C ARG A 57 -8.99 -0.52 -12.49
N LEU A 58 -9.30 0.77 -12.33
CA LEU A 58 -8.42 1.86 -12.79
C LEU A 58 -7.08 1.85 -12.06
N ALA A 59 -7.08 1.61 -10.74
CA ALA A 59 -5.86 1.51 -9.96
C ALA A 59 -5.01 0.30 -10.41
N ASP A 60 -5.64 -0.85 -10.65
CA ASP A 60 -4.98 -2.06 -11.15
C ASP A 60 -4.40 -1.86 -12.56
N LEU A 61 -5.08 -1.05 -13.40
CA LEU A 61 -4.61 -0.72 -14.75
C LEU A 61 -3.23 -0.04 -14.75
N ARG A 62 -2.90 0.75 -13.72
CA ARG A 62 -1.58 1.42 -13.58
C ARG A 62 -0.40 0.46 -13.55
N PHE A 63 -0.62 -0.77 -13.11
CA PHE A 63 0.43 -1.77 -12.95
C PHE A 63 0.62 -2.64 -14.20
N LYS A 64 -0.24 -2.49 -15.22
CA LYS A 64 -0.09 -3.25 -16.46
C LYS A 64 1.07 -2.72 -17.30
N PRO A 65 1.95 -3.59 -17.83
CA PRO A 65 3.08 -3.17 -18.66
C PRO A 65 2.61 -2.45 -19.93
N ASP A 66 1.49 -2.88 -20.53
CA ASP A 66 0.91 -2.29 -21.74
C ASP A 66 0.36 -0.87 -21.52
N MET A 67 0.22 -0.43 -20.27
CA MET A 67 -0.38 0.86 -19.89
C MET A 67 0.67 1.87 -19.41
N ARG A 68 1.97 1.53 -19.50
CA ARG A 68 3.08 2.40 -19.09
C ARG A 68 3.24 3.65 -19.97
N SER A 69 2.75 3.60 -21.21
CA SER A 69 2.79 4.73 -22.14
C SER A 69 1.66 5.73 -21.94
N LEU A 70 0.65 5.41 -21.10
CA LEU A 70 -0.47 6.30 -20.84
C LEU A 70 -0.11 7.30 -19.74
N ASN A 71 -0.39 8.58 -19.99
CA ASN A 71 -0.18 9.65 -19.00
C ASN A 71 -1.31 9.64 -17.98
N TRP A 72 -1.01 9.71 -16.69
CA TRP A 72 -2.02 9.69 -15.63
C TRP A 72 -2.27 11.10 -15.09
N TYR A 73 -3.53 11.54 -15.15
CA TYR A 73 -3.97 12.84 -14.65
C TYR A 73 -4.90 12.69 -13.45
N LEU A 74 -5.27 13.81 -12.85
CA LEU A 74 -6.31 13.82 -11.84
C LEU A 74 -7.63 13.43 -12.49
N TYR A 75 -8.30 12.45 -11.90
CA TYR A 75 -9.58 11.97 -12.39
C TYR A 75 -10.55 11.74 -11.24
N GLU A 76 -11.84 11.84 -11.55
CA GLU A 76 -12.92 11.53 -10.64
C GLU A 76 -14.00 10.69 -11.33
N ILE A 77 -14.63 9.81 -10.56
CA ILE A 77 -15.71 8.95 -11.04
C ILE A 77 -16.98 9.37 -10.33
N LEU A 78 -17.96 9.79 -11.12
CA LEU A 78 -19.28 10.22 -10.68
C LEU A 78 -20.37 9.30 -11.24
N GLY A 79 -21.56 9.38 -10.66
CA GLY A 79 -22.74 8.71 -11.20
C GLY A 79 -23.28 9.43 -12.44
N SER A 80 -24.29 8.84 -13.08
CA SER A 80 -25.00 9.48 -14.20
C SER A 80 -25.54 10.88 -13.85
N ASP A 81 -25.88 11.09 -12.59
CA ASP A 81 -26.43 12.35 -12.08
C ASP A 81 -25.35 13.39 -11.72
N LEU A 82 -24.08 13.15 -12.10
CA LEU A 82 -22.91 13.97 -11.74
C LEU A 82 -22.69 14.11 -10.21
N ASN A 83 -23.34 13.26 -9.42
CA ASN A 83 -23.14 13.19 -7.98
C ASN A 83 -22.06 12.15 -7.64
N PRO A 84 -21.29 12.36 -6.56
CA PRO A 84 -20.33 11.38 -6.08
C PRO A 84 -21.07 10.09 -5.70
N MET A 85 -20.68 8.99 -6.33
CA MET A 85 -21.27 7.68 -6.03
C MET A 85 -20.80 7.18 -4.67
N LYS A 86 -21.72 6.55 -3.94
CA LYS A 86 -21.35 5.80 -2.74
C LYS A 86 -20.55 4.56 -3.15
N PRO A 87 -19.56 4.13 -2.34
CA PRO A 87 -18.67 3.03 -2.69
C PRO A 87 -19.40 1.71 -2.98
N GLU A 88 -20.49 1.45 -2.26
CA GLU A 88 -21.30 0.23 -2.37
C GLU A 88 -22.39 0.31 -3.45
N GLN A 89 -22.58 1.47 -4.07
CA GLN A 89 -23.63 1.67 -5.06
C GLN A 89 -23.21 1.04 -6.39
N SER A 90 -23.98 0.06 -6.85
CA SER A 90 -23.82 -0.51 -8.18
C SER A 90 -24.47 0.39 -9.23
N ALA A 91 -23.77 0.63 -10.33
CA ALA A 91 -24.31 1.37 -11.46
C ALA A 91 -24.01 0.67 -12.78
N ASN A 92 -24.91 0.85 -13.74
CA ASN A 92 -24.76 0.39 -15.12
C ASN A 92 -24.22 1.51 -16.03
N SER A 93 -24.00 2.69 -15.48
CA SER A 93 -23.42 3.83 -16.18
C SER A 93 -22.71 4.70 -15.17
N PHE A 94 -21.57 5.24 -15.57
CA PHE A 94 -20.78 6.13 -14.75
C PHE A 94 -20.17 7.21 -15.63
N VAL A 95 -19.87 8.35 -15.00
CA VAL A 95 -19.21 9.47 -15.63
C VAL A 95 -17.77 9.51 -15.13
N TYR A 96 -16.83 9.50 -16.06
CA TYR A 96 -15.41 9.69 -15.79
C TYR A 96 -15.02 11.12 -16.16
N LEU A 97 -14.46 11.84 -15.21
CA LEU A 97 -13.94 13.18 -15.39
C LEU A 97 -12.42 13.12 -15.27
N SER A 98 -11.74 13.81 -16.17
CA SER A 98 -10.28 13.93 -16.13
C SER A 98 -9.88 15.27 -16.71
N ALA A 99 -8.89 15.90 -16.10
CA ALA A 99 -8.37 17.18 -16.56
C ALA A 99 -6.86 17.17 -16.59
N GLU A 100 -6.32 17.67 -17.70
CA GLU A 100 -4.90 17.95 -17.81
C GLU A 100 -4.57 19.20 -16.98
N PRO A 101 -3.51 19.19 -16.15
CA PRO A 101 -3.20 20.30 -15.25
C PRO A 101 -2.94 21.63 -15.98
N GLU A 102 -2.59 21.59 -17.27
CA GLU A 102 -2.38 22.79 -18.09
C GLU A 102 -3.64 23.28 -18.81
N ALA A 103 -4.68 22.45 -18.93
CA ALA A 103 -5.88 22.79 -19.70
C ALA A 103 -6.71 23.93 -19.10
N GLY A 104 -6.57 24.21 -17.80
CA GLY A 104 -7.18 25.36 -17.13
C GLY A 104 -6.42 26.67 -17.30
N TYR A 105 -5.15 26.62 -17.77
CA TYR A 105 -4.28 27.81 -17.87
C TYR A 105 -3.96 28.19 -19.33
N ARG A 106 -4.00 27.23 -20.26
CA ARG A 106 -3.79 27.45 -21.69
C ARG A 106 -4.79 26.66 -22.52
N GLU A 107 -5.08 27.16 -23.72
CA GLU A 107 -5.78 26.37 -24.73
C GLU A 107 -4.81 25.33 -25.32
N LEU A 108 -5.23 24.06 -25.28
CA LEU A 108 -4.56 22.97 -25.97
C LEU A 108 -4.80 23.09 -27.48
N SER A 109 -3.79 22.78 -28.28
CA SER A 109 -3.98 22.63 -29.73
C SER A 109 -4.91 21.44 -30.02
N GLU A 110 -5.56 21.42 -31.19
CA GLU A 110 -6.45 20.32 -31.60
C GLU A 110 -5.75 18.95 -31.56
N ASP A 111 -4.46 18.89 -31.93
CA ASP A 111 -3.68 17.66 -31.90
C ASP A 111 -3.39 17.18 -30.47
N GLU A 112 -3.02 18.10 -29.56
CA GLU A 112 -2.83 17.79 -28.14
C GLU A 112 -4.13 17.32 -27.50
N TRP A 113 -5.24 18.00 -27.82
CA TRP A 113 -6.56 17.66 -27.33
C TRP A 113 -7.00 16.26 -27.79
N ALA A 114 -6.80 15.94 -29.08
CA ALA A 114 -7.12 14.62 -29.61
C ALA A 114 -6.30 13.52 -28.93
N GLN A 115 -5.00 13.76 -28.68
CA GLN A 115 -4.14 12.82 -27.95
C GLN A 115 -4.61 12.63 -26.50
N PHE A 116 -5.02 13.70 -25.82
CA PHE A 116 -5.57 13.64 -24.48
C PHE A 116 -6.86 12.81 -24.44
N VAL A 117 -7.81 13.08 -25.33
CA VAL A 117 -9.08 12.35 -25.45
C VAL A 117 -8.84 10.86 -25.73
N GLU A 118 -7.92 10.53 -26.63
CA GLU A 118 -7.54 9.15 -26.95
C GLU A 118 -6.91 8.46 -25.73
N ASN A 119 -6.01 9.14 -25.02
CA ASN A 119 -5.38 8.61 -23.80
C ASN A 119 -6.42 8.32 -22.70
N GLU A 120 -7.33 9.24 -22.44
CA GLU A 120 -8.37 9.06 -21.40
C GLU A 120 -9.38 7.98 -21.80
N SER A 121 -9.86 7.98 -23.05
CA SER A 121 -10.81 6.97 -23.53
C SER A 121 -10.19 5.56 -23.53
N ALA A 122 -8.92 5.44 -23.91
CA ALA A 122 -8.17 4.18 -23.84
C ALA A 122 -8.10 3.64 -22.41
N LYS A 123 -7.86 4.50 -21.40
CA LYS A 123 -7.88 4.08 -19.98
C LYS A 123 -9.24 3.58 -19.54
N VAL A 124 -10.30 4.35 -19.81
CA VAL A 124 -11.65 4.00 -19.39
C VAL A 124 -12.06 2.65 -20.01
N LEU A 125 -11.81 2.47 -21.30
CA LEU A 125 -12.08 1.20 -22.00
C LEU A 125 -11.22 0.05 -21.47
N ALA A 126 -9.94 0.27 -21.22
CA ALA A 126 -9.04 -0.77 -20.74
C ALA A 126 -9.36 -1.19 -19.30
N ALA A 127 -9.71 -0.26 -18.42
CA ALA A 127 -10.10 -0.54 -17.04
C ALA A 127 -11.42 -1.33 -16.96
N THR A 128 -12.40 -0.96 -17.77
CA THR A 128 -13.72 -1.62 -17.78
C THR A 128 -13.71 -2.98 -18.50
N ARG A 129 -12.82 -3.17 -19.47
CA ARG A 129 -12.53 -4.48 -20.10
C ARG A 129 -11.59 -5.36 -19.29
N LEU A 130 -11.03 -4.84 -18.20
CA LEU A 130 -10.05 -5.56 -17.40
C LEU A 130 -10.67 -6.85 -16.86
N GLU A 131 -10.13 -7.97 -17.30
CA GLU A 131 -10.36 -9.28 -16.72
C GLU A 131 -9.16 -9.64 -15.87
N THR A 132 -9.38 -9.95 -14.60
CA THR A 132 -8.34 -10.54 -13.75
C THR A 132 -8.86 -11.82 -13.14
N SER A 133 -8.15 -12.89 -13.42
CA SER A 133 -8.36 -14.23 -12.87
C SER A 133 -7.19 -14.68 -11.99
N LEU A 134 -6.12 -13.87 -11.88
CA LEU A 134 -4.88 -14.28 -11.26
C LEU A 134 -4.69 -13.63 -9.88
N PRO A 135 -4.37 -14.43 -8.84
CA PRO A 135 -3.97 -13.89 -7.55
C PRO A 135 -2.71 -13.01 -7.74
N ARG A 136 -2.78 -11.80 -7.19
CA ARG A 136 -1.72 -10.79 -7.24
C ARG A 136 -0.42 -11.37 -6.66
N VAL A 137 0.47 -11.85 -7.51
CA VAL A 137 1.87 -12.09 -7.15
C VAL A 137 2.57 -10.75 -7.29
N THR A 138 2.75 -10.05 -6.17
CA THR A 138 3.67 -8.92 -6.12
C THR A 138 5.07 -9.45 -6.45
N GLN A 139 5.47 -9.31 -7.70
CA GLN A 139 6.85 -9.54 -8.11
C GLN A 139 7.68 -8.39 -7.54
N ILE A 140 8.06 -8.52 -6.27
CA ILE A 140 9.07 -7.67 -5.65
C ILE A 140 10.36 -7.92 -6.46
N ASP A 141 10.90 -6.88 -7.10
CA ASP A 141 12.17 -6.97 -7.79
C ASP A 141 13.24 -7.59 -6.85
N PRO A 142 13.98 -8.63 -7.28
CA PRO A 142 14.87 -9.38 -6.42
C PRO A 142 16.02 -8.52 -5.84
N SER A 143 16.29 -7.34 -6.42
CA SER A 143 17.29 -6.39 -5.94
C SER A 143 16.91 -5.73 -4.60
N ILE A 144 15.64 -5.37 -4.40
CA ILE A 144 15.15 -4.75 -3.15
C ILE A 144 15.19 -5.79 -2.01
N GLY A 145 14.85 -7.05 -2.32
CA GLY A 145 14.99 -8.16 -1.38
C GLY A 145 16.45 -8.45 -1.01
N ALA A 146 17.38 -8.34 -1.95
CA ALA A 146 18.80 -8.57 -1.71
C ALA A 146 19.45 -7.51 -0.80
N GLU A 147 19.06 -6.23 -0.96
CA GLU A 147 19.58 -5.15 -0.12
C GLU A 147 19.04 -5.25 1.32
N ALA A 148 17.74 -5.50 1.48
CA ALA A 148 17.11 -5.70 2.79
C ALA A 148 17.71 -6.90 3.55
N LYS A 149 17.95 -8.01 2.83
CA LYS A 149 18.60 -9.21 3.40
C LYS A 149 20.00 -8.91 3.93
N THR A 150 20.79 -8.12 3.20
CA THR A 150 22.15 -7.77 3.62
C THR A 150 22.15 -6.92 4.90
N ARG A 151 21.28 -5.90 4.98
CA ARG A 151 21.17 -5.04 6.17
C ARG A 151 20.72 -5.83 7.40
N ALA A 152 19.74 -6.72 7.25
CA ALA A 152 19.29 -7.59 8.34
C ALA A 152 20.39 -8.55 8.82
N LEU A 153 21.16 -9.13 7.90
CA LEU A 153 22.26 -10.03 8.24
C LEU A 153 23.36 -9.31 9.04
N ILE A 154 23.73 -8.08 8.63
CA ILE A 154 24.69 -7.26 9.38
C ILE A 154 24.18 -6.99 10.80
N ALA A 155 22.91 -6.61 10.95
CA ALA A 155 22.31 -6.32 12.26
C ALA A 155 22.32 -7.53 13.20
N ILE A 156 22.00 -8.73 12.69
CA ILE A 156 22.03 -9.98 13.46
C ILE A 156 23.45 -10.33 13.91
N VAL A 157 24.44 -10.17 13.03
CA VAL A 157 25.84 -10.47 13.39
C VAL A 157 26.36 -9.48 14.43
N LEU A 158 26.04 -8.19 14.30
CA LEU A 158 26.44 -7.17 15.26
C LEU A 158 25.79 -7.37 16.63
N SER A 159 24.51 -7.73 16.68
CA SER A 159 23.81 -7.99 17.95
C SER A 159 24.38 -9.21 18.67
N LEU A 160 24.71 -10.27 17.94
CA LEU A 160 25.37 -11.45 18.50
C LEU A 160 26.74 -11.10 19.09
N PHE A 161 27.55 -10.31 18.37
CA PHE A 161 28.88 -9.90 18.83
C PHE A 161 28.80 -9.04 20.10
N ALA A 162 27.82 -8.13 20.16
CA ALA A 162 27.59 -7.30 21.35
C ALA A 162 27.26 -8.14 22.59
N ILE A 163 26.41 -9.17 22.45
CA ILE A 163 26.03 -10.07 23.55
C ILE A 163 27.25 -10.87 24.04
N VAL A 164 28.02 -11.46 23.12
CA VAL A 164 29.23 -12.23 23.48
C VAL A 164 30.24 -11.36 24.21
N THR A 165 30.48 -10.15 23.70
CA THR A 165 31.41 -9.19 24.30
C THR A 165 30.94 -8.78 25.70
N TYR A 166 29.65 -8.51 25.88
CA TYR A 166 29.06 -8.16 27.16
C TYR A 166 29.25 -9.26 28.21
N ILE A 167 28.92 -10.51 27.85
CA ILE A 167 29.09 -11.66 28.75
C ILE A 167 30.56 -11.85 29.12
N TRP A 168 31.46 -11.70 28.15
CA TRP A 168 32.90 -11.86 28.37
C TRP A 168 33.46 -10.81 29.34
N VAL A 169 33.11 -9.53 29.16
CA VAL A 169 33.51 -8.43 30.06
C VAL A 169 32.92 -8.65 31.46
N PHE A 170 31.64 -9.01 31.54
CA PHE A 170 30.98 -9.29 32.81
C PHE A 170 31.65 -10.44 33.59
N LEU A 171 32.04 -11.50 32.89
CA LEU A 171 32.68 -12.67 33.50
C LEU A 171 34.11 -12.38 33.96
N ILE A 172 34.91 -11.65 33.17
CA ILE A 172 36.28 -11.27 33.57
C ILE A 172 36.25 -10.30 34.75
N ALA A 173 35.39 -9.29 34.73
CA ALA A 173 35.25 -8.36 35.85
C ALA A 173 34.92 -9.11 37.16
N LYS A 174 34.06 -10.13 37.09
CA LYS A 174 33.75 -11.00 38.23
C LYS A 174 34.95 -11.82 38.69
N ALA A 175 35.78 -12.32 37.78
CA ALA A 175 37.00 -13.05 38.11
C ALA A 175 38.08 -12.15 38.74
N THR A 176 38.21 -10.89 38.31
CA THR A 176 39.14 -9.91 38.89
C THR A 176 38.69 -9.44 40.28
N VAL A 177 37.39 -9.24 40.51
CA VAL A 177 36.88 -8.89 41.85
C VAL A 177 37.07 -10.04 42.85
N SER A 178 36.96 -11.29 42.41
CA SER A 178 37.20 -12.45 43.27
C SER A 178 38.66 -12.63 43.69
N THR A 179 39.62 -12.02 42.99
CA THR A 179 41.06 -12.09 43.33
C THR A 179 41.55 -10.91 44.18
N VAL A 180 40.80 -9.80 44.25
CA VAL A 180 41.16 -8.60 45.05
C VAL A 180 40.49 -8.60 46.43
N CYS A 181 39.39 -9.34 46.64
CA CYS A 181 38.62 -9.28 47.89
C CYS A 181 38.95 -10.38 48.92
N TRP A 182 40.11 -11.05 48.81
CA TRP A 182 40.54 -12.04 49.80
C TRP A 182 42.06 -12.02 50.03
N PRO A 183 42.55 -11.23 51.01
CA PRO A 183 43.73 -11.65 51.76
C PRO A 183 43.43 -12.10 53.19
N ASP A 184 42.28 -11.76 53.82
CA ASP A 184 42.19 -11.80 55.29
C ASP A 184 41.01 -12.53 55.95
N LEU A 185 40.23 -13.35 55.24
CA LEU A 185 39.15 -14.13 55.87
C LEU A 185 39.29 -15.64 55.71
N LEU A 186 40.53 -16.13 55.69
CA LEU A 186 40.82 -17.57 55.82
C LEU A 186 40.67 -18.02 57.28
N LYS A 187 39.45 -17.93 57.81
CA LYS A 187 38.95 -18.70 58.96
C LYS A 187 37.46 -18.44 59.09
N VAL A 188 36.69 -19.52 59.08
CA VAL A 188 35.28 -19.64 59.48
C VAL A 188 34.28 -19.78 58.30
N ARG A 189 33.68 -20.98 58.28
CA ARG A 189 32.44 -21.41 57.59
C ARG A 189 32.49 -21.82 56.11
N VAL A 190 33.21 -22.93 55.88
CA VAL A 190 32.82 -23.93 54.88
C VAL A 190 31.65 -24.75 55.45
N THR A 191 30.41 -24.23 55.49
CA THR A 191 29.23 -25.09 55.79
C THR A 191 27.82 -24.54 55.46
N GLU A 192 27.62 -23.36 54.89
CA GLU A 192 26.26 -22.77 54.82
C GLU A 192 25.79 -22.24 53.44
N VAL A 193 26.39 -22.68 52.32
CA VAL A 193 25.99 -22.18 50.98
C VAL A 193 25.44 -23.29 50.06
N LEU A 194 25.00 -24.41 50.63
CA LEU A 194 24.25 -25.42 49.87
C LEU A 194 22.72 -25.27 49.98
N PHE A 195 22.22 -24.30 50.76
CA PHE A 195 20.78 -24.19 51.05
C PHE A 195 20.03 -23.08 50.28
N VAL A 196 20.74 -22.15 49.60
CA VAL A 196 20.07 -21.00 48.95
C VAL A 196 19.79 -21.24 47.45
N SER A 197 20.36 -22.29 46.84
CA SER A 197 20.19 -22.55 45.40
C SER A 197 18.86 -23.19 45.01
N VAL A 198 18.02 -23.62 45.96
CA VAL A 198 16.74 -24.30 45.66
C VAL A 198 15.51 -23.38 45.79
N VAL A 199 15.61 -22.23 46.47
CA VAL A 199 14.43 -21.39 46.76
C VAL A 199 14.16 -20.29 45.72
N LEU A 200 15.15 -19.94 44.88
CA LEU A 200 15.01 -18.84 43.92
C LEU A 200 14.47 -19.23 42.53
N ILE A 201 14.14 -20.51 42.30
CA ILE A 201 13.50 -20.96 41.04
C ILE A 201 11.95 -20.82 41.08
N SER A 202 11.34 -20.54 42.25
CA SER A 202 9.88 -20.46 42.38
C SER A 202 9.25 -19.06 42.29
N TYR A 203 10.01 -17.96 42.20
CA TYR A 203 9.45 -16.61 42.36
C TYR A 203 9.55 -15.66 41.15
N CYS A 204 9.76 -16.18 39.92
CA CYS A 204 9.79 -15.32 38.72
C CYS A 204 9.01 -15.88 37.52
N LEU A 205 7.80 -16.39 37.77
CA LEU A 205 6.73 -16.37 36.75
C LEU A 205 5.76 -15.24 37.12
N PRO A 206 5.72 -14.12 36.38
CA PRO A 206 4.53 -13.30 36.34
C PRO A 206 3.56 -13.90 35.32
N ASP A 207 2.36 -14.20 35.81
CA ASP A 207 1.16 -14.47 35.04
C ASP A 207 0.98 -13.50 33.86
N PHE A 208 0.85 -14.06 32.66
CA PHE A 208 0.29 -13.34 31.51
C PHE A 208 -1.18 -13.75 31.38
N PRO A 209 -2.14 -12.81 31.36
CA PRO A 209 -3.54 -13.11 31.12
C PRO A 209 -3.77 -13.49 29.64
N MET A 210 -4.54 -14.55 29.44
CA MET A 210 -5.03 -15.05 28.15
C MET A 210 -5.92 -14.03 27.42
N LEU A 211 -5.60 -13.79 26.16
CA LEU A 211 -6.53 -13.52 25.06
C LEU A 211 -6.28 -14.58 23.97
#